data_AF-A0A0R2KSM6-F1
#
_entry.id   AF-A0A0R2KSM6-F1
#
_cell.length_a   1.000
_cell.length_b   1.000
_cell.length_c   1.000
_cell.angle_alpha   90.00
_cell.angle_beta   90.00
_cell.angle_gamma   90.00
#
_symmetry.space_group_name_H-M   'P 1'
#
loop_
_entity.id
_entity.type
_entity.pdbx_description
1 polymer ?
#
loop_
_entity_poly.entity_id
_entity_poly.type
_entity_poly.pdbx_seq_one_letter_code
_entity_poly.pdbx_strand_id
1 'polypeptide(L)'
;MKQAGYNVGQPAFSTPEMENDAKNAHQYFRQIHAKNVKPGDIVIVNVGTGYGPNGHTAIIDGSYHDRKTQIIEIGGIDPMGAVHHSTIAQSFQSLLKEGRITYARPTK
;
A
#
# COMPACT_ATOMS: atom_id res chain seq x y z
N MET A 1 -8.11 -3.05 9.72
CA MET A 1 -7.93 -1.65 10.20
C MET A 1 -8.93 -1.26 11.28
N LYS A 2 -10.23 -1.07 10.98
CA LYS A 2 -11.25 -0.69 11.98
C LYS A 2 -11.26 -1.58 13.23
N GLN A 3 -11.31 -2.90 13.01
CA GLN A 3 -11.30 -3.90 14.10
C GLN A 3 -9.99 -3.90 14.91
N ALA A 4 -8.90 -3.35 14.37
CA ALA A 4 -7.63 -3.20 15.08
C ALA A 4 -7.50 -1.84 15.80
N GLY A 5 -8.59 -1.06 15.88
CA GLY A 5 -8.65 0.20 16.62
C GLY A 5 -8.03 1.40 15.90
N TYR A 6 -7.91 1.35 14.57
CA TYR A 6 -7.44 2.48 13.77
C TYR A 6 -8.61 3.37 13.34
N ASN A 7 -8.35 4.67 13.24
CA ASN A 7 -9.25 5.60 12.59
C ASN A 7 -9.37 5.22 11.11
N VAL A 8 -10.58 4.90 10.66
CA VAL A 8 -10.86 4.63 9.25
C VAL A 8 -12.14 5.32 8.84
N GLY A 9 -12.15 5.84 7.63
CA GLY A 9 -13.35 6.41 7.02
C GLY A 9 -14.43 5.34 6.79
N GLN A 10 -15.65 5.81 6.54
CA GLN A 10 -16.74 4.98 6.01
C GLN A 10 -16.60 4.68 4.51
N PRO A 11 -16.16 5.61 3.64
CA PRO A 11 -15.97 5.30 2.22
C PRO A 11 -14.69 4.47 2.01
N ALA A 12 -14.71 3.62 0.98
CA ALA A 12 -13.50 2.99 0.47
C ALA A 12 -12.57 4.05 -0.13
N PHE A 13 -11.27 3.94 0.12
CA PHE A 13 -10.28 4.81 -0.51
C PHE A 13 -9.86 4.27 -1.86
N SER A 14 -9.67 5.17 -2.81
CA SER A 14 -8.85 4.91 -4.00
C SER A 14 -7.36 5.06 -3.69
N THR A 15 -6.50 4.40 -4.46
CA THR A 15 -5.04 4.50 -4.35
C THR A 15 -4.52 5.96 -4.33
N PRO A 16 -5.00 6.89 -5.19
CA PRO A 16 -4.57 8.29 -5.12
C PRO A 16 -5.03 9.02 -3.84
N GLU A 17 -6.21 8.72 -3.31
CA GLU A 17 -6.66 9.29 -2.03
C GLU A 17 -5.81 8.80 -0.87
N MET A 18 -5.42 7.52 -0.87
CA MET A 18 -4.50 6.97 0.15
C MET A 18 -3.12 7.65 0.07
N GLU A 19 -2.58 7.85 -1.13
CA GLU A 19 -1.30 8.55 -1.30
C GLU A 19 -1.40 10.01 -0.83
N ASN A 20 -2.48 10.71 -1.21
CA ASN A 20 -2.70 12.09 -0.80
C ASN A 20 -2.88 12.23 0.71
N ASP A 21 -3.63 11.34 1.35
CA ASP A 21 -3.78 11.35 2.80
C ASP A 21 -2.44 11.09 3.50
N ALA A 22 -1.67 10.10 3.04
CA ALA A 22 -0.35 9.81 3.59
C ALA A 22 0.61 11.01 3.50
N LYS A 23 0.54 11.80 2.41
CA LYS A 23 1.45 12.92 2.15
C LYS A 23 1.00 14.26 2.73
N ASN A 24 -0.31 14.49 2.84
CA ASN A 24 -0.86 15.81 3.10
C ASN A 24 -1.85 15.84 4.28
N ALA A 25 -3.01 15.19 4.15
CA ALA A 25 -4.11 15.36 5.10
C ALA A 25 -3.85 14.66 6.45
N HIS A 26 -3.12 13.55 6.40
CA HIS A 26 -2.72 12.75 7.56
C HIS A 26 -3.87 12.31 8.47
N GLN A 27 -5.06 12.14 7.91
CA GLN A 27 -6.25 11.76 8.65
C GLN A 27 -6.21 10.28 9.02
N TYR A 28 -5.73 9.44 8.11
CA TYR A 28 -5.70 7.98 8.25
C TYR A 28 -4.29 7.39 8.14
N PHE A 29 -3.39 8.10 7.46
CA PHE A 29 -2.05 7.64 7.13
C PHE A 29 -1.01 8.74 7.32
N ARG A 30 0.20 8.38 7.72
CA ARG A 30 1.36 9.27 7.65
C ARG A 30 2.43 8.63 6.78
N GLN A 31 2.96 9.38 5.83
CA GLN A 31 4.09 8.92 5.03
C GLN A 31 5.28 8.62 5.95
N ILE A 32 5.95 7.50 5.67
CA ILE A 32 7.16 7.08 6.36
C ILE A 32 8.29 6.86 5.37
N HIS A 33 9.52 6.96 5.87
CA HIS A 33 10.70 6.59 5.11
C HIS A 33 10.80 5.06 5.01
N ALA A 34 11.27 4.53 3.87
CA ALA A 34 11.46 3.10 3.63
C ALA A 34 12.19 2.37 4.78
N LYS A 35 13.27 2.96 5.28
CA LYS A 35 14.04 2.47 6.45
C LYS A 35 13.24 2.27 7.75
N ASN A 36 12.05 2.88 7.86
CA ASN A 36 11.20 2.81 9.04
C ASN A 36 9.99 1.86 8.85
N VAL A 37 9.90 1.19 7.70
CA VAL A 37 8.82 0.27 7.37
C VAL A 37 8.85 -0.94 8.30
N LYS A 38 7.67 -1.34 8.77
CA LYS A 38 7.45 -2.51 9.62
C LYS A 38 6.12 -3.20 9.28
N PRO A 39 5.87 -4.42 9.79
CA PRO A 39 4.59 -5.09 9.61
C PRO A 39 3.39 -4.21 10.01
N GLY A 40 2.34 -4.23 9.18
CA GLY A 40 1.13 -3.41 9.34
C GLY A 40 1.20 -2.01 8.73
N ASP A 41 2.37 -1.57 8.25
CA ASP A 41 2.46 -0.40 7.37
C ASP A 41 1.88 -0.72 5.98
N ILE A 42 1.67 0.31 5.16
CA ILE A 42 1.05 0.22 3.84
C ILE A 42 2.07 0.61 2.78
N VAL A 43 2.12 -0.15 1.69
CA VAL A 43 2.80 0.25 0.45
C VAL A 43 1.74 0.69 -0.55
N ILE A 44 1.95 1.87 -1.12
CA ILE A 44 1.07 2.51 -2.11
C ILE A 44 1.93 2.78 -3.33
N VAL A 45 1.52 2.29 -4.51
CA VAL A 45 2.23 2.55 -5.77
C VAL A 45 1.28 3.19 -6.75
N ASN A 46 1.63 4.40 -7.22
CA ASN A 46 0.86 5.15 -8.21
C ASN A 46 1.69 5.50 -9.44
N VAL A 47 1.14 5.21 -10.61
CA VAL A 47 1.57 5.71 -11.92
C VAL A 47 0.56 6.78 -12.35
N GLY A 48 1.03 7.92 -12.86
CA GLY A 48 0.13 9.01 -13.28
C GLY A 48 -0.86 9.40 -12.17
N THR A 49 -2.16 9.27 -12.47
CA THR A 49 -3.29 9.59 -11.57
C THR A 49 -3.65 8.49 -10.57
N GLY A 50 -3.10 7.26 -10.71
CA GLY A 50 -3.29 6.20 -9.72
C GLY A 50 -4.60 5.42 -9.77
N TYR A 51 -5.48 5.67 -10.75
CA TYR A 51 -6.77 4.95 -10.86
C TYR A 51 -6.66 3.67 -11.71
N GLY A 52 -7.49 2.69 -11.37
CA GLY A 52 -7.59 1.42 -12.09
C GLY A 52 -6.24 0.70 -12.16
N PRO A 53 -5.75 0.29 -13.34
CA PRO A 53 -4.49 -0.44 -13.47
C PRO A 53 -3.25 0.41 -13.16
N ASN A 54 -3.40 1.72 -12.92
CA ASN A 54 -2.28 2.63 -12.65
C ASN A 54 -2.00 2.80 -11.16
N GLY A 55 -2.73 2.12 -10.28
CA GLY A 55 -2.50 2.19 -8.85
C GLY A 55 -2.75 0.87 -8.17
N HIS A 56 -1.96 0.59 -7.14
CA HIS A 56 -2.17 -0.58 -6.30
C HIS A 56 -1.71 -0.31 -4.87
N THR A 57 -2.27 -1.05 -3.91
CA THR A 57 -1.89 -0.96 -2.50
C THR A 57 -1.84 -2.32 -1.84
N ALA A 58 -0.95 -2.47 -0.85
CA ALA A 58 -0.86 -3.68 -0.05
C ALA A 58 -0.39 -3.38 1.38
N ILE A 59 -0.61 -4.32 2.28
CA ILE A 59 -0.16 -4.25 3.68
C ILE A 59 1.20 -4.95 3.78
N ILE A 60 2.16 -4.33 4.47
CA ILE A 60 3.46 -4.94 4.78
C ILE A 60 3.26 -6.09 5.77
N ASP A 61 3.74 -7.27 5.41
CA ASP A 61 3.59 -8.52 6.16
C ASP A 61 4.95 -9.19 6.40
N GLY A 62 5.86 -8.44 7.01
CA GLY A 62 7.19 -8.94 7.35
C GLY A 62 8.22 -7.84 7.55
N SER A 63 9.46 -8.26 7.81
CA SER A 63 10.60 -7.36 7.86
C SER A 63 10.85 -6.74 6.49
N TYR A 64 11.24 -5.47 6.49
CA TYR A 64 11.51 -4.72 5.27
C TYR A 64 12.78 -5.24 4.56
N HIS A 65 12.62 -5.61 3.28
CA HIS A 65 13.68 -6.10 2.40
C HIS A 65 13.49 -5.53 0.98
N ASP A 66 13.29 -4.21 0.88
CA ASP A 66 13.02 -3.50 -0.37
C ASP A 66 11.90 -4.18 -1.18
N ARG A 67 12.13 -4.44 -2.47
CA ARG A 67 11.14 -5.10 -3.35
C ARG A 67 10.86 -6.56 -2.98
N LYS A 68 11.69 -7.20 -2.14
CA LYS A 68 11.45 -8.56 -1.64
C LYS A 68 10.61 -8.59 -0.36
N THR A 69 10.19 -7.43 0.15
CA THR A 69 9.33 -7.35 1.34
C THR A 69 8.02 -8.09 1.08
N GLN A 70 7.65 -8.95 2.01
CA GLN A 70 6.40 -9.69 1.99
C GLN A 70 5.22 -8.77 2.29
N ILE A 71 4.11 -9.01 1.59
CA ILE A 71 2.89 -8.23 1.69
C ILE A 71 1.65 -9.12 1.71
N ILE A 72 0.55 -8.58 2.24
CA ILE A 72 -0.80 -9.11 2.10
C ILE A 72 -1.58 -8.16 1.20
N GLU A 73 -2.23 -8.71 0.16
CA GLU A 73 -2.93 -7.94 -0.86
C GLU A 73 -4.21 -8.62 -1.36
N ILE A 74 -4.99 -7.88 -2.15
CA ILE A 74 -6.09 -8.40 -2.97
C ILE A 74 -5.79 -8.03 -4.42
N GLY A 75 -5.80 -9.00 -5.33
CA GLY A 75 -5.38 -8.77 -6.72
C GLY A 75 -3.86 -8.67 -6.86
N GLY A 76 -3.36 -7.86 -7.80
CA GLY A 76 -1.92 -7.69 -8.06
C GLY A 76 -1.27 -8.85 -8.83
N ILE A 77 -1.75 -10.09 -8.66
CA ILE A 77 -1.27 -11.26 -9.41
C ILE A 77 -2.46 -12.12 -9.86
N ASP A 78 -2.67 -12.24 -11.17
CA ASP A 78 -3.63 -13.17 -11.74
C ASP A 78 -3.02 -14.58 -11.88
N PRO A 79 -3.75 -15.68 -11.59
CA PRO A 79 -5.14 -15.77 -11.15
C PRO A 79 -5.26 -15.92 -9.61
N MET A 80 -4.32 -15.41 -8.81
CA MET A 80 -4.26 -15.71 -7.37
C MET A 80 -5.50 -15.25 -6.59
N GLY A 81 -6.36 -14.43 -7.21
CA GLY A 81 -7.73 -14.24 -6.75
C GLY A 81 -7.80 -13.42 -5.47
N ALA A 82 -8.47 -13.96 -4.45
CA ALA A 82 -8.78 -13.31 -3.17
C ALA A 82 -7.52 -12.87 -2.37
N VAL A 83 -7.68 -12.61 -1.06
CA VAL A 83 -6.57 -12.18 -0.20
C VAL A 83 -5.43 -13.22 -0.22
N HIS A 84 -4.20 -12.79 -0.51
CA HIS A 84 -3.03 -13.66 -0.54
C HIS A 84 -1.75 -12.93 -0.13
N HIS A 85 -0.70 -13.72 0.09
CA HIS A 85 0.65 -13.23 0.37
C HIS A 85 1.48 -13.20 -0.91
N SER A 86 2.29 -12.16 -1.07
CA SER A 86 3.26 -12.05 -2.17
C SER A 86 4.44 -11.17 -1.75
N THR A 87 5.25 -10.72 -2.71
CA THR A 87 6.28 -9.70 -2.50
C THR A 87 5.95 -8.43 -3.27
N ILE A 88 6.49 -7.29 -2.82
CA ILE A 88 6.38 -6.01 -3.56
C ILE A 88 6.79 -6.18 -5.03
N ALA A 89 7.86 -6.93 -5.32
CA ALA A 89 8.36 -7.15 -6.68
C ALA A 89 7.34 -7.86 -7.57
N GLN A 90 6.63 -8.86 -7.04
CA GLN A 90 5.69 -9.67 -7.79
C GLN A 90 4.37 -8.92 -8.01
N SER A 91 3.78 -8.42 -6.92
CA SER A 91 2.51 -7.70 -6.92
C SER A 91 2.52 -6.43 -7.78
N PHE A 92 3.58 -5.64 -7.66
CA PHE A 92 3.65 -4.32 -8.30
C PHE A 92 4.47 -4.36 -9.60
N GLN A 93 4.72 -5.54 -10.18
CA GLN A 93 5.67 -5.72 -11.28
C GLN A 93 5.45 -4.73 -12.45
N SER A 94 4.20 -4.51 -12.85
CA SER A 94 3.83 -3.58 -13.93
C SER A 94 4.05 -2.12 -13.53
N LEU A 95 3.85 -1.79 -12.25
CA LEU A 95 3.91 -0.44 -11.73
C LEU A 95 5.33 0.00 -11.36
N LEU A 96 6.20 -0.92 -10.92
CA LEU A 96 7.54 -0.60 -10.40
C LEU A 96 8.53 0.00 -11.42
N LYS A 97 8.15 0.04 -12.71
CA LYS A 97 8.95 0.68 -13.77
C LYS A 97 8.86 2.21 -13.71
N GLU A 98 7.67 2.74 -13.43
CA GLU A 98 7.36 4.18 -13.53
C GLU A 98 6.63 4.72 -12.29
N GLY A 99 6.19 3.82 -11.42
CA GLY A 99 5.35 4.11 -10.27
C GLY A 99 6.13 4.75 -9.12
N ARG A 100 5.51 5.74 -8.51
CA ARG A 100 5.98 6.32 -7.26
C ARG A 100 5.57 5.42 -6.12
N ILE A 101 6.55 4.98 -5.33
CA ILE A 101 6.31 4.18 -4.12
C ILE A 101 6.17 5.14 -2.94
N THR A 102 5.04 5.05 -2.25
CA THR A 102 4.79 5.74 -0.98
C THR A 102 4.58 4.69 0.10
N TYR A 103 5.42 4.72 1.13
CA TYR A 103 5.18 3.94 2.34
C TYR A 103 4.43 4.78 3.35
N ALA A 104 3.43 4.20 3.99
CA ALA A 104 2.54 4.90 4.89
C ALA A 104 2.27 4.09 6.16
N ARG A 105 2.18 4.77 7.29
CA ARG A 105 1.79 4.18 8.57
C ARG A 105 0.36 4.60 8.92
N PRO A 106 -0.54 3.66 9.25
CA PRO A 106 -1.88 3.99 9.72
C PRO A 106 -1.82 4.81 11.02
N THR A 107 -2.65 5.85 11.11
CA THR A 107 -2.81 6.68 12.30
C THR A 107 -3.91 6.11 13.20
N LYS A 108 -3.70 6.22 14.51
CA LYS A 108 -4.76 5.98 15.49
C LYS A 108 -5.52 7.27 15.75
#